data_AF-A0A2S6TE62-F1
#
_entry.id   AF-A0A2S6TE62-F1
#
_cell.length_a   1.000
_cell.length_b   1.000
_cell.length_c   1.000
_cell.angle_alpha   90.00
_cell.angle_beta   90.00
_cell.angle_gamma   90.00
#
_symmetry.space_group_name_H-M   'P 1'
#
loop_
_entity.id
_entity.type
_entity.pdbx_description
1 polymer ?
#
loop_
_entity_poly.entity_id
_entity_poly.type
_entity_poly.pdbx_seq_one_letter_code
_entity_poly.pdbx_strand_id
1 'polypeptide(L)'
;GSSAIKNRISRVRRSLRGQKPNPKKAFAELNKGSQIFASEVAWRKRAKREIEPQLKAYDEAIKFNIGLRQQDRLTSDQASEVAACQSVHKDISLSF
;
A
#
# COMPACT_ATOMS: atom_id res chain seq x y z
N GLY A 1 -7.44 4.12 -2.64
CA GLY A 1 -7.00 5.45 -3.09
C GLY A 1 -8.11 6.22 -3.77
N SER A 2 -8.50 5.84 -5.00
CA SER A 2 -9.32 6.67 -5.89
C SER A 2 -10.85 6.58 -5.71
N SER A 3 -11.34 5.93 -4.64
CA SER A 3 -12.78 5.68 -4.45
C SER A 3 -13.58 6.98 -4.32
N ALA A 4 -13.02 8.00 -3.69
CA ALA A 4 -13.66 9.32 -3.54
C ALA A 4 -13.93 9.97 -4.90
N ILE A 5 -12.94 9.99 -5.80
CA ILE A 5 -13.05 10.55 -7.16
C ILE A 5 -14.03 9.71 -8.00
N LYS A 6 -13.89 8.38 -7.98
CA LYS A 6 -14.81 7.45 -8.68
C LYS A 6 -16.26 7.69 -8.27
N ASN A 7 -16.52 7.90 -6.99
CA ASN A 7 -17.86 8.16 -6.47
C ASN A 7 -18.43 9.48 -7.00
N ARG A 8 -17.62 10.54 -7.10
CA ARG A 8 -18.04 11.83 -7.69
C ARG A 8 -18.40 11.66 -9.17
N ILE A 9 -17.53 11.01 -9.95
CA ILE A 9 -17.80 10.73 -11.38
C ILE A 9 -19.08 9.88 -11.55
N SER A 10 -19.29 8.89 -10.69
CA SER A 10 -20.53 8.10 -10.67
C SER A 10 -21.78 8.95 -10.41
N ARG A 11 -21.69 9.97 -9.55
CA ARG A 11 -22.80 10.93 -9.30
C ARG A 11 -23.02 11.88 -10.49
N VAL A 12 -21.97 12.32 -11.15
CA VAL A 12 -22.06 13.11 -12.40
C VAL A 12 -22.84 12.32 -13.44
N ARG A 13 -22.40 11.09 -13.74
CA ARG A 13 -23.06 10.19 -14.70
C ARG A 13 -24.53 9.96 -14.34
N ARG A 14 -24.85 9.70 -13.07
CA ARG A 14 -26.24 9.51 -12.61
C ARG A 14 -27.09 10.77 -12.77
N SER A 15 -26.52 11.95 -12.56
CA SER A 15 -27.24 13.22 -12.67
C SER A 15 -27.60 13.59 -14.11
N LEU A 16 -26.89 13.01 -15.09
CA LEU A 16 -27.15 13.19 -16.52
C LEU A 16 -27.94 12.04 -17.15
N ARG A 17 -28.26 10.98 -16.39
CA ARG A 17 -28.96 9.79 -16.89
C ARG A 17 -30.46 9.87 -16.58
N GLY A 18 -31.30 9.53 -17.56
CA GLY A 18 -32.77 9.42 -17.41
C GLY A 18 -33.54 10.56 -18.07
N GLN A 19 -34.87 10.59 -17.89
CA GLN A 19 -35.76 11.55 -18.55
C GLN A 19 -35.64 13.00 -18.05
N LYS A 20 -35.06 13.23 -16.86
CA LYS A 20 -34.86 14.57 -16.27
C LYS A 20 -33.40 14.80 -15.89
N PRO A 21 -32.52 15.07 -16.86
CA PRO A 21 -31.12 15.39 -16.58
C PRO A 21 -31.00 16.67 -15.75
N ASN A 22 -30.04 16.68 -14.81
CA ASN A 22 -29.70 17.85 -13.99
C ASN A 22 -28.23 18.28 -14.21
N PRO A 23 -27.96 19.13 -15.21
CA PRO A 23 -26.61 19.60 -15.54
C PRO A 23 -25.95 20.41 -14.42
N LYS A 24 -26.72 21.21 -13.67
CA LYS A 24 -26.19 22.01 -12.55
C LYS A 24 -25.59 21.11 -11.47
N LYS A 25 -26.31 20.05 -11.10
CA LYS A 25 -25.82 19.05 -10.13
C LYS A 25 -24.62 18.28 -10.65
N ALA A 26 -24.61 17.93 -11.93
CA ALA A 26 -23.49 17.26 -12.57
C ALA A 26 -22.21 18.12 -12.52
N PHE A 27 -22.30 19.40 -12.88
CA PHE A 27 -21.17 20.33 -12.82
C PHE A 27 -20.64 20.51 -11.40
N ALA A 28 -21.53 20.64 -10.41
CA ALA A 28 -21.15 20.76 -9.01
C ALA A 28 -20.39 19.52 -8.49
N GLU A 29 -20.83 18.31 -8.82
CA GLU A 29 -20.13 17.07 -8.45
C GLU A 29 -18.80 16.90 -9.20
N LEU A 30 -18.72 17.36 -10.45
CA LEU A 30 -17.48 17.34 -11.25
C LEU A 30 -16.42 18.28 -10.67
N ASN A 31 -16.80 19.49 -10.26
CA ASN A 31 -15.88 20.43 -9.61
C ASN A 31 -15.35 19.87 -8.29
N LYS A 32 -16.22 19.26 -7.47
CA LYS A 32 -15.81 18.58 -6.24
C LYS A 32 -14.82 17.45 -6.52
N GLY A 33 -15.07 16.64 -7.56
CA GLY A 33 -14.14 15.59 -7.98
C GLY A 33 -12.79 16.15 -8.42
N SER A 34 -12.79 17.26 -9.16
CA SER A 34 -11.58 17.91 -9.66
C SER A 34 -10.72 18.50 -8.54
N GLN A 35 -11.34 19.09 -7.52
CA GLN A 35 -10.64 19.58 -6.33
C GLN A 35 -9.94 18.45 -5.56
N ILE A 36 -10.63 17.32 -5.36
CA ILE A 36 -10.05 16.13 -4.71
C ILE A 36 -8.90 15.56 -5.54
N PHE A 37 -9.06 15.51 -6.87
CA PHE A 37 -8.00 15.04 -7.74
C PHE A 37 -6.76 15.93 -7.65
N ALA A 38 -6.93 17.25 -7.69
CA ALA A 38 -5.83 18.21 -7.59
C ALA A 38 -5.09 18.07 -6.24
N SER A 39 -5.82 17.92 -5.13
CA SER A 39 -5.21 17.71 -3.81
C SER A 39 -4.47 16.39 -3.72
N GLU A 40 -5.03 15.29 -4.24
CA GLU A 40 -4.35 13.99 -4.28
C GLU A 40 -3.07 14.04 -5.12
N VAL A 41 -3.09 14.71 -6.28
CA VAL A 41 -1.91 14.85 -7.13
C VAL A 41 -0.83 15.67 -6.43
N ALA A 42 -1.20 16.79 -5.81
CA ALA A 42 -0.27 17.63 -5.07
C ALA A 42 0.38 16.85 -3.90
N TRP A 43 -0.45 16.14 -3.13
CA TRP A 43 0.02 15.27 -2.06
C TRP A 43 0.98 14.20 -2.55
N ARG A 44 0.63 13.46 -3.61
CA ARG A 44 1.48 12.39 -4.16
C ARG A 44 2.80 12.91 -4.71
N LYS A 45 2.80 14.08 -5.38
CA LYS A 45 4.04 14.73 -5.85
C LYS A 45 4.94 15.11 -4.67
N ARG A 46 4.36 15.62 -3.59
CA ARG A 46 5.10 15.96 -2.36
C ARG A 46 5.65 14.70 -1.69
N ALA A 47 4.81 13.70 -1.47
CA ALA A 47 5.18 12.42 -0.89
C ALA A 47 6.30 11.72 -1.67
N LYS A 48 6.28 11.81 -3.00
CA LYS A 48 7.36 11.28 -3.84
C LYS A 48 8.71 11.89 -3.52
N ARG A 49 8.77 13.19 -3.19
CA ARG A 49 10.02 13.89 -2.90
C ARG A 49 10.45 13.74 -1.44
N GLU A 50 9.50 13.82 -0.53
CA GLU A 50 9.78 13.90 0.91
C GLU A 50 9.76 12.53 1.59
N ILE A 51 8.82 11.66 1.20
CA ILE A 51 8.53 10.41 1.92
C ILE A 51 9.16 9.19 1.21
N GLU A 52 9.12 9.12 -0.12
CA GLU A 52 9.66 7.97 -0.87
C GLU A 52 11.13 7.66 -0.52
N PRO A 53 12.05 8.64 -0.44
CA PRO A 53 13.45 8.34 -0.09
C PRO A 53 13.59 7.81 1.34
N GLN A 54 12.80 8.36 2.28
CA GLN A 54 12.82 7.95 3.68
C GLN A 54 12.28 6.53 3.85
N LEU A 55 11.18 6.20 3.14
CA LEU A 55 10.64 4.85 3.15
C LEU A 55 11.61 3.83 2.55
N LYS A 56 12.30 4.17 1.46
CA LYS A 56 13.33 3.32 0.88
C LYS A 56 14.50 3.11 1.84
N ALA A 57 14.98 4.17 2.48
CA ALA A 57 16.06 4.08 3.46
C ALA A 57 15.65 3.22 4.69
N TYR A 58 14.42 3.39 5.14
CA TYR A 58 13.87 2.59 6.25
C TYR A 58 13.73 1.12 5.86
N ASP A 59 13.16 0.82 4.68
CA ASP A 59 13.02 -0.53 4.16
C ASP A 59 14.38 -1.23 4.04
N GLU A 60 15.38 -0.56 3.46
CA GLU A 60 16.75 -1.06 3.36
C GLU A 60 17.39 -1.35 4.73
N ALA A 61 17.11 -0.52 5.75
CA ALA A 61 17.64 -0.72 7.09
C ALA A 61 17.01 -1.92 7.84
N ILE A 62 15.76 -2.25 7.54
CA ILE A 62 15.01 -3.27 8.29
C ILE A 62 14.80 -4.57 7.53
N LYS A 63 15.05 -4.61 6.22
CA LYS A 63 14.69 -5.75 5.35
C LYS A 63 15.23 -7.09 5.82
N PHE A 64 16.35 -7.11 6.54
CA PHE A 64 16.95 -8.33 7.10
C PHE A 64 16.56 -8.61 8.56
N ASN A 65 15.93 -7.66 9.24
CA ASN A 65 15.68 -7.73 10.68
C ASN A 65 14.22 -8.01 11.02
N ILE A 66 13.28 -7.57 10.18
CA ILE A 66 11.84 -7.71 10.43
C ILE A 66 11.24 -8.74 9.47
N GLY A 67 10.45 -9.66 10.02
CA GLY A 67 9.71 -10.62 9.21
C GLY A 67 10.58 -11.77 8.69
N LEU A 68 11.61 -12.21 9.41
CA LEU A 68 12.47 -13.35 9.01
C LEU A 68 11.67 -14.59 8.57
N ARG A 69 10.52 -14.87 9.21
CA ARG A 69 9.61 -15.97 8.85
C ARG A 69 8.74 -15.70 7.62
N GLN A 70 8.63 -14.44 7.19
CA GLN A 70 7.90 -13.99 6.02
C GLN A 70 8.82 -13.71 4.82
N GLN A 71 10.15 -13.80 5.01
CA GLN A 71 11.10 -13.70 3.90
C GLN A 71 11.03 -14.96 3.05
N ASP A 72 10.97 -14.79 1.72
CA ASP A 72 10.98 -15.91 0.76
C ASP A 72 12.24 -16.78 0.90
N ARG A 73 13.37 -16.16 1.29
CA ARG A 73 14.65 -16.85 1.52
C ARG A 73 15.50 -16.11 2.54
N LEU A 74 16.16 -16.88 3.42
CA LEU A 74 17.18 -16.37 4.34
C LEU A 74 18.45 -15.98 3.58
N THR A 75 19.15 -14.96 4.08
CA THR A 75 20.54 -14.68 3.65
C THR A 75 21.47 -15.81 4.11
N SER A 76 22.64 -15.93 3.48
CA SER A 76 23.61 -16.98 3.82
C SER A 76 24.00 -16.92 5.30
N ASP A 77 24.29 -15.71 5.80
CA ASP A 77 24.73 -15.51 7.19
C ASP A 77 23.62 -15.91 8.19
N GLN A 78 22.38 -15.50 7.93
CA GLN A 78 21.23 -15.90 8.74
C GLN A 78 21.00 -17.41 8.72
N ALA A 79 21.15 -18.04 7.56
CA ALA A 79 21.00 -19.50 7.43
C ALA A 79 22.09 -20.24 8.22
N SER A 80 23.33 -19.75 8.19
CA SER A 80 24.44 -20.31 8.98
C SER A 80 24.20 -20.20 10.48
N GLU A 81 23.75 -19.05 10.98
CA GLU A 81 23.41 -18.85 12.40
C GLU A 81 22.26 -19.76 12.85
N VAL A 82 21.22 -19.88 12.02
CA VAL A 82 20.09 -20.78 12.30
C VAL A 82 20.53 -22.24 12.29
N ALA A 83 21.37 -22.65 11.34
CA ALA A 83 21.90 -24.01 11.26
C ALA A 83 22.77 -24.35 12.48
N ALA A 84 23.62 -23.42 12.93
CA ALA A 84 24.38 -23.58 14.17
C ALA A 84 23.45 -23.79 15.37
N CYS A 85 22.41 -22.96 15.51
CA CYS A 85 21.42 -23.09 16.58
C CYS A 85 20.65 -24.43 16.52
N GLN A 86 20.35 -24.96 15.33
CA GLN A 86 19.61 -26.21 15.14
C GLN A 86 20.48 -27.48 15.20
N SER A 87 21.81 -27.34 15.19
CA SER A 87 22.75 -28.46 15.15
C SER A 87 22.86 -29.26 16.46
N VAL A 88 22.18 -28.82 17.52
CA VAL A 88 22.15 -29.50 18.81
C VAL A 88 21.33 -30.80 18.70
N HIS A 89 21.86 -31.89 19.27
CA HIS A 89 21.19 -33.18 19.31
C HIS A 89 19.80 -33.07 19.95
N LYS A 90 18.75 -33.41 19.19
CA LYS A 90 17.38 -33.47 19.68
C LYS A 90 16.98 -34.93 19.88
N ASP A 91 16.83 -35.33 21.13
CA ASP A 91 16.30 -36.65 21.46
C ASP A 91 14.80 -36.70 21.15
N ILE A 92 14.45 -37.46 20.12
CA ILE A 92 13.07 -37.68 19.67
C ILE A 92 12.47 -38.97 20.25
N SER A 93 13.22 -39.69 21.10
CA SER A 93 12.84 -41.02 21.60
C SER A 93 11.57 -41.03 22.47
N LEU A 94 11.13 -39.86 22.96
CA LEU A 94 9.97 -39.70 23.84
C LEU A 94 8.72 -39.14 23.12
N SER A 95 8.75 -39.01 21.79
CA SER A 95 7.66 -38.41 20.99
C SER A 95 6.90 -39.42 20.13
N PHE A 96 6.83 -40.67 20.57
CA PHE A 96 6.09 -41.76 19.92
C PHE A 96 4.75 -42.04 20.61
#